data_AF-F3CFW5-F1
#
_entry.id   AF-F3CFW5-F1
#
_cell.length_a   1.000
_cell.length_b   1.000
_cell.length_c   1.000
_cell.angle_alpha   90.00
_cell.angle_beta   90.00
_cell.angle_gamma   90.00
#
_symmetry.space_group_name_H-M   'P 1'
#
loop_
_entity.id
_entity.type
_entity.pdbx_description
1 polymer ?
#
loop_
_entity_poly.entity_id
_entity_poly.type
_entity_poly.pdbx_seq_one_letter_code
_entity_poly.pdbx_strand_id
1 'polypeptide(L)'
;GCGNGYYQWRMLGAGADSVIGVDPNWLFFCQFQAMQRYLPDLPAWHLPFALEDLPANLEGFDTVFSMGVLYHRKSPIDHLLALKDCLVKGGELV
;
A
#
# COMPACT_ATOMS: atom_id res chain seq x y z
N GLY A 1 4.40 -2.84 0.79
CA GLY A 1 5.73 -2.25 0.95
C GLY A 1 5.77 -0.89 0.28
N CYS A 2 5.12 0.11 0.88
CA CYS A 2 5.03 1.45 0.31
C CYS A 2 6.25 2.33 0.60
N GLY A 3 7.24 1.81 1.36
CA GLY A 3 8.40 2.59 1.77
C GLY A 3 7.97 3.85 2.53
N ASN A 4 8.66 4.97 2.29
CA ASN A 4 8.36 6.26 2.90
C ASN A 4 7.06 6.93 2.44
N GLY A 5 6.30 6.27 1.56
CA GLY A 5 5.02 6.75 1.05
C GLY A 5 5.10 7.73 -0.12
N TYR A 6 6.27 7.93 -0.75
CA TYR A 6 6.42 8.82 -1.92
C TYR A 6 5.33 8.59 -2.98
N TYR A 7 5.11 7.34 -3.38
CA TYR A 7 4.12 7.02 -4.41
C TYR A 7 2.68 7.23 -3.94
N GLN A 8 2.40 7.15 -2.64
CA GLN A 8 1.05 7.47 -2.13
C GLN A 8 0.71 8.93 -2.40
N TRP A 9 1.67 9.84 -2.16
CA TRP A 9 1.50 11.26 -2.46
C TRP A 9 1.35 11.51 -3.97
N ARG A 10 2.10 10.76 -4.80
CA ARG A 10 1.97 10.86 -6.26
C ARG A 10 0.62 10.36 -6.76
N MET A 11 0.09 9.28 -6.19
CA MET A 11 -1.23 8.73 -6.52
C MET A 11 -2.35 9.72 -6.16
N LEU A 12 -2.29 10.33 -4.98
CA LEU A 12 -3.20 11.43 -4.62
C LEU A 12 -3.10 12.59 -5.61
N GLY A 13 -1.89 13.01 -5.97
CA GLY A 13 -1.67 14.07 -6.96
C GLY A 13 -2.13 13.70 -8.38
N ALA A 14 -2.31 12.40 -8.68
CA ALA A 14 -2.85 11.90 -9.93
C ALA A 14 -4.38 11.74 -9.92
N GLY A 15 -5.05 12.09 -8.81
CA GLY A 15 -6.50 12.06 -8.66
C GLY A 15 -7.07 10.83 -7.97
N ALA A 16 -6.26 10.06 -7.24
CA ALA A 16 -6.81 9.00 -6.38
C ALA A 16 -7.64 9.61 -5.23
N ASP A 17 -8.84 9.07 -4.98
CA ASP A 17 -9.72 9.54 -3.90
C ASP A 17 -9.13 9.31 -2.51
N SER A 18 -8.37 8.21 -2.35
CA SER A 18 -7.63 7.90 -1.13
C SER A 18 -6.52 6.90 -1.40
N VAL A 19 -5.50 6.84 -0.54
CA VAL A 19 -4.40 5.88 -0.66
C VAL A 19 -4.01 5.30 0.68
N ILE A 20 -3.95 3.97 0.76
CA ILE A 20 -3.44 3.24 1.93
C ILE A 20 -2.20 2.46 1.48
N GLY A 21 -1.11 2.58 2.22
CA GLY A 21 0.06 1.74 2.04
C GLY A 21 0.46 1.03 3.32
N VAL A 22 0.98 -0.17 3.13
CA VAL A 22 1.46 -1.05 4.20
C VAL A 22 2.96 -1.24 4.08
N ASP A 23 3.69 -1.02 5.18
CA ASP A 23 5.11 -1.34 5.29
C ASP A 23 5.49 -1.53 6.76
N PRO A 24 6.07 -2.68 7.17
CA PRO A 24 6.39 -2.94 8.56
C PRO A 24 7.60 -2.13 9.07
N ASN A 25 8.32 -1.41 8.21
CA ASN A 25 9.50 -0.66 8.61
C ASN A 25 9.13 0.68 9.29
N TRP A 26 9.42 0.76 10.59
CA TRP A 26 9.16 1.95 11.42
C TRP A 26 9.87 3.22 10.97
N LEU A 27 11.06 3.13 10.36
CA LEU A 27 11.73 4.30 9.81
C LEU A 27 10.86 4.97 8.73
N PHE A 28 10.29 4.15 7.85
CA PHE A 28 9.45 4.63 6.76
C PHE A 28 8.10 5.16 7.25
N PHE A 29 7.51 4.53 8.25
CA PHE A 29 6.33 5.06 8.93
C PHE A 29 6.60 6.46 9.50
N CYS A 30 7.71 6.64 10.22
CA CYS A 30 8.10 7.95 10.76
C CYS A 30 8.36 8.99 9.67
N GLN A 31 8.98 8.61 8.54
CA GLN A 31 9.18 9.50 7.38
C GLN A 31 7.85 9.94 6.78
N PHE A 32 6.89 9.01 6.62
CA PHE A 32 5.54 9.34 6.15
C PHE A 32 4.83 10.30 7.12
N GLN A 33 4.85 10.01 8.42
CA GLN A 33 4.25 10.85 9.47
C GLN A 33 4.86 12.26 9.51
N ALA A 34 6.18 12.39 9.27
CA ALA A 34 6.83 13.68 9.17
C ALA A 34 6.29 14.52 8.00
N MET A 35 6.04 13.89 6.84
CA MET A 35 5.40 14.56 5.69
C MET A 35 3.93 14.87 5.93
N GLN A 36 3.18 13.95 6.55
CA GLN A 36 1.76 14.11 6.85
C GLN A 36 1.48 15.33 7.73
N ARG A 37 2.41 15.71 8.61
CA ARG A 37 2.31 16.96 9.40
C ARG A 37 2.16 18.22 8.55
N TYR A 38 2.68 18.23 7.32
CA TYR A 38 2.56 19.35 6.39
C TYR A 38 1.35 19.21 5.45
N LEU A 39 0.71 18.04 5.43
CA LEU A 39 -0.41 17.68 4.54
C LEU A 39 -1.53 16.97 5.33
N PRO A 40 -2.03 17.55 6.44
CA PRO A 40 -2.86 16.82 7.41
C PRO A 40 -4.24 16.40 6.87
N ASP A 41 -4.77 17.14 5.90
CA ASP A 41 -6.12 16.93 5.36
C ASP A 41 -6.14 16.00 4.14
N LEU A 42 -4.98 15.51 3.68
CA LEU A 42 -4.92 14.62 2.53
C LEU A 42 -5.28 13.17 2.93
N PRO A 43 -6.10 12.46 2.14
CA PRO A 43 -6.60 11.11 2.45
C PRO A 43 -5.54 10.04 2.12
N ALA A 44 -4.38 10.10 2.77
CA ALA A 44 -3.35 9.07 2.71
C ALA A 44 -3.00 8.53 4.10
N TRP A 45 -2.86 7.22 4.18
CA TRP A 45 -2.47 6.52 5.42
C TRP A 45 -1.35 5.52 5.15
N HIS A 46 -0.39 5.50 6.07
CA HIS A 46 0.67 4.51 6.13
C HIS A 46 0.44 3.64 7.36
N LEU A 47 0.26 2.34 7.15
CA LEU A 47 0.01 1.37 8.20
C LEU A 47 1.26 0.52 8.41
N PRO A 48 1.75 0.37 9.66
CA PRO A 48 2.96 -0.39 9.96
C PRO A 48 2.70 -1.91 10.01
N PHE A 49 2.08 -2.44 8.96
CA PHE A 49 1.72 -3.86 8.80
C PHE A 49 2.49 -4.49 7.64
N ALA A 50 2.73 -5.80 7.73
CA ALA A 50 3.07 -6.59 6.56
C ALA A 50 1.81 -6.86 5.72
N LEU A 51 1.99 -7.31 4.48
CA LEU A 51 0.85 -7.67 3.63
C LEU A 51 0.08 -8.86 4.23
N GLU A 52 0.82 -9.79 4.82
CA GLU A 52 0.31 -11.01 5.45
C GLU A 52 -0.56 -10.74 6.68
N ASP A 53 -0.44 -9.55 7.29
CA ASP A 53 -1.24 -9.14 8.44
C ASP A 53 -2.61 -8.57 8.02
N LEU A 54 -2.84 -8.34 6.72
CA LEU A 54 -4.11 -7.85 6.23
C LEU A 54 -5.18 -8.96 6.24
N PRO A 55 -6.46 -8.60 6.48
CA PRO A 55 -7.56 -9.55 6.38
C PRO A 55 -7.62 -10.19 4.99
N ALA A 56 -7.90 -11.49 4.93
CA ALA A 56 -8.17 -12.18 3.67
C ALA A 56 -9.48 -11.69 3.04
N ASN A 57 -9.57 -11.72 1.71
CA ASN A 57 -10.74 -11.26 0.93
C ASN A 57 -11.18 -9.84 1.31
N LEU A 58 -10.23 -8.93 1.44
CA LEU A 58 -10.50 -7.55 1.79
C LEU A 58 -11.35 -6.86 0.71
N GLU A 59 -11.10 -7.18 -0.57
CA GLU A 59 -11.84 -6.67 -1.73
C GLU A 59 -12.16 -5.17 -1.64
N GLY A 60 -11.16 -4.38 -1.23
CA GLY A 60 -11.36 -3.00 -0.79
C GLY A 60 -10.68 -1.95 -1.67
N PHE A 61 -9.89 -2.38 -2.66
CA PHE A 61 -9.08 -1.48 -3.49
C PHE A 61 -9.39 -1.64 -4.98
N ASP A 62 -9.52 -0.52 -5.68
CA ASP A 62 -9.63 -0.47 -7.14
C ASP A 62 -8.29 -0.76 -7.83
N THR A 63 -7.18 -0.39 -7.19
CA THR A 63 -5.83 -0.63 -7.70
C THR A 63 -4.87 -0.96 -6.56
N VAL A 64 -4.04 -1.99 -6.75
CA VAL A 64 -3.05 -2.44 -5.77
C VAL A 64 -1.66 -2.39 -6.40
N PHE A 65 -0.70 -1.80 -5.71
CA PHE A 65 0.69 -1.70 -6.15
C PHE A 65 1.62 -2.60 -5.32
N SER A 66 2.46 -3.39 -5.98
CA SER A 66 3.48 -4.25 -5.37
C SER A 66 4.86 -4.07 -6.01
N MET A 67 5.38 -2.86 -5.96
CA MET A 67 6.65 -2.50 -6.58
C MET A 67 7.84 -2.87 -5.70
N GLY A 68 8.77 -3.65 -6.25
CA GLY A 68 10.04 -3.97 -5.58
C GLY A 68 9.94 -4.99 -4.44
N VAL A 69 8.83 -5.75 -4.36
CA VAL A 69 8.56 -6.69 -3.26
C VAL A 69 8.67 -8.17 -3.67
N LEU A 70 8.24 -8.52 -4.89
CA LEU A 70 8.02 -9.92 -5.29
C LEU A 70 9.27 -10.81 -5.15
N TYR A 71 10.45 -10.31 -5.52
CA TYR A 71 11.70 -11.08 -5.52
C TYR A 71 12.24 -11.39 -4.11
N HIS A 72 11.70 -10.74 -3.06
CA HIS A 72 12.03 -11.04 -1.66
C HIS A 72 11.09 -12.08 -1.03
N ARG A 73 10.04 -12.51 -1.73
CA ARG A 73 9.03 -13.42 -1.18
C ARG A 73 9.45 -14.86 -1.37
N LYS A 74 9.34 -15.65 -0.31
CA LYS A 74 9.60 -17.11 -0.35
C LYS A 74 8.64 -17.84 -1.29
N SER A 75 7.38 -17.43 -1.30
CA SER A 75 6.35 -17.94 -2.20
C SER A 75 5.78 -16.81 -3.05
N PRO A 76 6.23 -16.66 -4.31
CA PRO A 76 5.76 -15.57 -5.18
C PRO A 76 4.29 -15.74 -5.57
N ILE A 77 3.79 -16.98 -5.68
CA ILE A 77 2.39 -17.25 -6.03
C ILE A 77 1.46 -16.85 -4.90
N ASP A 78 1.78 -17.21 -3.65
CA ASP A 78 0.95 -16.84 -2.50
C ASP A 78 0.90 -15.31 -2.33
N HIS A 79 2.01 -14.62 -2.61
CA HIS A 79 2.06 -13.17 -2.62
C HIS A 79 1.12 -12.57 -3.68
N LEU A 80 1.13 -13.10 -4.91
CA LEU A 80 0.21 -12.65 -5.97
C LEU A 80 -1.26 -12.91 -5.61
N LEU A 81 -1.56 -14.04 -4.96
CA LEU A 81 -2.90 -14.35 -4.47
C LEU A 81 -3.34 -13.36 -3.38
N ALA A 82 -2.48 -13.08 -2.41
CA ALA A 82 -2.77 -12.08 -1.37
C ALA A 82 -3.01 -10.67 -1.95
N LEU A 83 -2.25 -10.26 -2.97
CA LEU A 83 -2.50 -8.99 -3.66
C LEU A 83 -3.84 -8.99 -4.40
N LYS A 84 -4.18 -10.10 -5.05
CA LYS A 84 -5.48 -10.26 -5.72
C LYS A 84 -6.64 -10.20 -4.72
N ASP A 85 -6.51 -10.78 -3.53
CA ASP A 85 -7.55 -10.79 -2.50
C ASP A 85 -7.82 -9.39 -1.92
N CYS A 86 -6.92 -8.43 -2.14
CA CYS A 86 -7.12 -7.03 -1.79
C CYS A 86 -7.97 -6.27 -2.83
N LEU A 87 -8.02 -6.77 -4.08
CA LEU A 87 -8.67 -6.10 -5.20
C LEU A 87 -10.16 -6.38 -5.25
N VAL A 88 -10.94 -5.35 -5.59
CA VAL A 88 -12.32 -5.53 -6.06
C VAL A 88 -12.34 -6.29 -7.39
N LYS A 89 -13.50 -6.87 -7.73
CA LYS A 89 -13.68 -7.51 -9.05
C LYS A 89 -13.47 -6.49 -10.18
N GLY A 90 -12.51 -6.78 -11.06
CA GLY A 90 -12.15 -5.90 -12.18
C GLY A 90 -11.13 -4.82 -11.83
N GLY A 91 -10.61 -4.82 -10.60
CA GLY A 91 -9.52 -3.94 -10.19
C GLY A 91 -8.19 -4.25 -10.88
N GLU A 92 -7.23 -3.34 -10.73
CA GLU A 92 -5.94 -3.36 -11.39
C GLU A 92 -4.79 -3.72 -10.43
N LEU A 93 -3.89 -4.60 -10.87
CA LEU A 93 -2.66 -4.93 -10.14
C LEU A 93 -1.45 -4.34 -10.89
N VAL A 94 -0.56 -3.66 -10.15
CA VAL A 94 0.69 -3.07 -10.65
C VAL A 94 1.92 -3.60 -9.93
#